data_AF-A0AAV4XHW1-F1
#
_entry.id   AF-A0AAV4XHW1-F1
#
_cell.length_a   1.000
_cell.length_b   1.000
_cell.length_c   1.000
_cell.angle_alpha   90.00
_cell.angle_beta   90.00
_cell.angle_gamma   90.00
#
_symmetry.space_group_name_H-M   'P 1'
#
loop_
_entity.id
_entity.type
_entity.pdbx_description
1 polymer ?
#
loop_
_entity_poly.entity_id
_entity_poly.type
_entity_poly.pdbx_seq_one_letter_code
_entity_poly.pdbx_strand_id
1 'polypeptide(L)'
;MKTTWVRFRKIKRPYFHVKTLERAQLKNWKDYLDYEIENGTHDSTVILFERCMIACALYEDMWLKYAKYMEEQQPEATSEVYERACKIHLPRKPNIHFSWASFEEKERQC
;
A
#
# COMPACT_ATOMS: atom_id res chain seq x y z
N MET A 1 24.57 8.61 6.35
CA MET A 1 23.90 8.21 5.08
C MET A 1 24.20 6.74 4.71
N LYS A 2 23.89 5.72 5.54
CA LYS A 2 24.20 4.30 5.23
C LYS A 2 23.25 3.25 5.86
N THR A 3 21.99 3.56 6.15
CA THR A 3 21.09 2.60 6.85
C THR A 3 19.98 2.00 5.97
N THR A 4 19.55 2.68 4.91
CA THR A 4 18.49 2.20 3.99
C THR A 4 18.92 0.92 3.24
N TRP A 5 20.18 0.83 2.85
CA TRP A 5 20.74 -0.29 2.07
C TRP A 5 20.86 -1.62 2.83
N VAL A 6 21.00 -1.57 4.17
CA VAL A 6 21.16 -2.78 5.00
C VAL A 6 19.85 -3.54 5.13
N ARG A 7 18.71 -2.85 5.05
CA ARG A 7 17.38 -3.47 5.17
C ARG A 7 16.91 -4.10 3.86
N PHE A 8 17.25 -3.48 2.72
CA PHE A 8 17.03 -4.04 1.38
C PHE A 8 17.66 -5.42 1.15
N ARG A 9 18.74 -5.76 1.87
CA ARG A 9 19.42 -7.08 1.78
C ARG A 9 18.55 -8.27 2.18
N LYS A 10 17.44 -8.09 2.91
CA LYS A 10 16.54 -9.20 3.27
C LYS A 10 15.52 -9.55 2.18
N ILE A 11 15.34 -8.71 1.17
CA ILE A 11 14.38 -8.94 0.08
C ILE A 11 15.14 -9.58 -1.09
N LYS A 12 15.15 -10.91 -1.15
CA LYS A 12 15.91 -11.70 -2.15
C LYS A 12 15.30 -11.72 -3.57
N ARG A 13 14.10 -11.15 -3.80
CA ARG A 13 13.36 -11.28 -5.06
C ARG A 13 12.91 -9.90 -5.57
N PRO A 14 13.65 -9.26 -6.49
CA PRO A 14 13.31 -7.94 -7.04
C PRO A 14 12.24 -7.97 -8.16
N TYR A 15 11.57 -9.09 -8.42
CA TYR A 15 10.61 -9.23 -9.53
C TYR A 15 9.33 -10.01 -9.15
N PHE A 16 8.23 -9.64 -9.82
CA PHE A 16 6.91 -10.27 -9.74
C PHE A 16 6.99 -11.75 -10.14
N HIS A 17 6.62 -12.66 -9.24
CA HIS A 17 6.63 -14.10 -9.51
C HIS A 17 5.28 -14.70 -9.10
N VAL A 18 4.68 -15.50 -9.99
CA VAL A 18 3.37 -16.18 -9.85
C VAL A 18 3.23 -17.11 -8.62
N LYS A 19 4.32 -17.42 -7.90
CA LYS A 19 4.23 -18.10 -6.61
C LYS A 19 3.76 -17.10 -5.56
N THR A 20 2.68 -17.45 -4.85
CA THR A 20 2.19 -16.72 -3.67
C THR A 20 3.36 -16.24 -2.82
N LEU A 21 3.46 -14.94 -2.56
CA LEU A 21 4.49 -14.39 -1.67
C LEU A 21 4.42 -15.15 -0.34
N GLU A 22 5.55 -15.69 0.10
CA GLU A 22 5.66 -16.33 1.40
C GLU A 22 5.10 -15.38 2.47
N ARG A 23 4.30 -15.90 3.41
CA ARG A 23 3.73 -15.10 4.52
C ARG A 23 4.81 -14.28 5.25
N ALA A 24 6.04 -14.78 5.27
CA ALA A 24 7.22 -14.08 5.79
C ALA A 24 7.57 -12.80 5.02
N GLN A 25 7.46 -12.80 3.69
CA GLN A 25 7.69 -11.59 2.87
C GLN A 25 6.60 -10.56 3.11
N LEU A 26 5.31 -10.97 3.15
CA LEU A 26 4.21 -10.06 3.49
C LEU A 26 4.40 -9.44 4.89
N LYS A 27 4.84 -10.24 5.86
CA LYS A 27 5.17 -9.74 7.20
C LYS A 27 6.31 -8.73 7.18
N ASN A 28 7.37 -8.99 6.41
CA ASN A 28 8.49 -8.04 6.26
C ASN A 28 8.05 -6.74 5.57
N TRP A 29 7.16 -6.81 4.56
CA TRP A 29 6.60 -5.62 3.93
C TRP A 29 5.76 -4.80 4.90
N LYS A 30 4.91 -5.45 5.69
CA LYS A 30 4.12 -4.76 6.72
C LYS A 30 5.05 -4.07 7.74
N ASP A 31 6.00 -4.81 8.30
CA ASP A 31 6.97 -4.29 9.28
C ASP A 31 7.80 -3.13 8.70
N TYR A 32 8.18 -3.22 7.42
CA TYR A 32 8.94 -2.14 6.78
C TYR A 32 8.08 -0.91 6.48
N LEU A 33 6.81 -1.10 6.09
CA LEU A 33 5.86 0.00 5.92
C LEU A 33 5.56 0.69 7.24
N ASP A 34 5.29 -0.05 8.32
CA ASP A 34 5.08 0.52 9.65
C ASP A 34 6.30 1.35 10.08
N TYR A 35 7.51 0.83 9.88
CA TYR A 35 8.73 1.57 10.19
C TYR A 35 8.88 2.87 9.38
N GLU A 36 8.63 2.84 8.06
CA GLU A 36 8.72 4.03 7.20
C GLU A 36 7.61 5.03 7.54
N ILE A 37 6.41 4.59 7.90
CA ILE A 37 5.33 5.47 8.36
C ILE A 37 5.75 6.21 9.65
N GLU A 38 6.46 5.55 10.56
CA GLU A 38 6.89 6.14 11.83
C GLU A 38 8.17 7.01 11.72
N ASN A 39 9.10 6.68 10.81
CA ASN A 39 10.44 7.28 10.78
C ASN A 39 10.77 8.01 9.46
N GLY A 40 10.02 7.75 8.39
CA GLY A 40 10.30 8.19 7.04
C GLY A 40 9.60 9.50 6.65
N THR A 41 9.88 9.95 5.43
CA THR A 41 9.15 11.07 4.81
C THR A 41 7.96 10.56 4.02
N HIS A 42 6.96 11.43 3.79
CA HIS A 42 5.78 11.09 2.99
C HIS A 42 6.16 10.53 1.60
N ASP A 43 7.07 11.21 0.90
CA ASP A 43 7.55 10.80 -0.42
C ASP A 43 8.20 9.40 -0.42
N SER A 44 9.07 9.13 0.56
CA SER A 44 9.72 7.81 0.70
C SER A 44 8.70 6.70 0.98
N THR A 45 7.69 7.02 1.80
CA THR A 45 6.61 6.10 2.15
C THR A 45 5.73 5.78 0.93
N VAL A 46 5.38 6.79 0.13
CA VAL A 46 4.63 6.62 -1.13
C VAL A 46 5.43 5.77 -2.12
N ILE A 47 6.73 6.05 -2.29
CA ILE A 47 7.61 5.22 -3.15
C ILE A 47 7.64 3.77 -2.66
N LEU A 48 7.70 3.55 -1.35
CA LEU A 48 7.69 2.20 -0.78
C LEU A 48 6.34 1.50 -1.04
N PHE A 49 5.23 2.22 -0.89
CA PHE A 49 3.90 1.70 -1.20
C PHE A 49 3.78 1.32 -2.68
N GLU A 50 4.18 2.18 -3.63
CA GLU A 50 4.16 1.86 -5.06
C GLU A 50 4.98 0.60 -5.37
N ARG A 51 6.15 0.43 -4.74
CA ARG A 51 6.97 -0.79 -4.87
C ARG A 51 6.30 -2.02 -4.28
N CYS A 52 5.62 -1.87 -3.13
CA CYS A 52 4.83 -2.93 -2.52
C CYS A 52 3.68 -3.33 -3.45
N MET A 53 3.00 -2.36 -4.08
CA MET A 53 1.89 -2.61 -4.99
C MET A 53 2.31 -3.40 -6.23
N ILE A 54 3.48 -3.10 -6.81
CA ILE A 54 3.99 -3.87 -7.95
C ILE A 54 4.12 -5.36 -7.60
N ALA A 55 4.51 -5.69 -6.36
CA ALA A 55 4.66 -7.08 -5.92
C ALA A 55 3.36 -7.70 -5.36
N CYS A 56 2.55 -6.91 -4.64
CA CYS A 56 1.45 -7.34 -3.79
C CYS A 56 0.08 -6.84 -4.26
N ALA A 57 -0.08 -6.46 -5.54
CA ALA A 57 -1.31 -5.86 -6.06
C ALA A 57 -2.59 -6.68 -5.79
N LEU A 58 -2.46 -8.00 -5.62
CA LEU A 58 -3.58 -8.92 -5.39
C LEU A 58 -4.07 -8.96 -3.93
N TYR A 59 -3.40 -8.26 -3.00
CA TYR A 59 -3.74 -8.30 -1.57
C TYR A 59 -4.52 -7.05 -1.16
N GLU A 60 -5.81 -7.22 -0.86
CA GLU A 60 -6.71 -6.14 -0.40
C GLU A 60 -6.20 -5.41 0.85
N ASP A 61 -5.61 -6.15 1.77
CA ASP A 61 -5.09 -5.64 3.05
C ASP A 61 -4.02 -4.54 2.86
N MET A 62 -3.20 -4.66 1.81
CA MET A 62 -2.16 -3.67 1.49
C MET A 62 -2.75 -2.41 0.86
N TRP A 63 -3.77 -2.55 0.00
CA TRP A 63 -4.50 -1.43 -0.57
C TRP A 63 -5.27 -0.64 0.47
N LEU A 64 -5.94 -1.32 1.40
CA LEU A 64 -6.64 -0.66 2.50
C LEU A 64 -5.65 0.11 3.40
N LYS A 65 -4.48 -0.46 3.69
CA LYS A 65 -3.44 0.23 4.46
C LYS A 65 -2.89 1.44 3.72
N TYR A 66 -2.68 1.34 2.41
CA TYR A 66 -2.20 2.46 1.60
C TYR A 66 -3.23 3.59 1.51
N ALA A 67 -4.50 3.24 1.24
CA ALA A 67 -5.56 4.23 1.15
C ALA A 67 -5.75 4.96 2.48
N LYS A 68 -5.76 4.25 3.61
CA LYS A 68 -5.83 4.88 4.94
C LYS A 68 -4.68 5.85 5.21
N TYR A 69 -3.46 5.47 4.82
CA TYR A 69 -2.31 6.37 4.94
C TYR A 69 -2.46 7.63 4.07
N MET A 70 -2.96 7.47 2.84
CA MET A 70 -3.22 8.60 1.94
C MET A 70 -4.38 9.48 2.44
N GLU A 71 -5.43 8.92 3.05
CA GLU A 71 -6.50 9.69 3.69
C GLU A 71 -5.96 10.67 4.74
N GLU A 72 -4.97 10.24 5.54
CA GLU A 72 -4.39 11.05 6.62
C GLU A 72 -3.40 12.11 6.12
N GLN A 73 -2.74 11.89 4.99
CA GLN A 73 -1.69 12.76 4.47
C GLN A 73 -2.14 13.64 3.30
N GLN A 74 -2.89 13.07 2.34
CA GLN A 74 -3.34 13.72 1.12
C GLN A 74 -4.65 13.09 0.60
N PRO A 75 -5.83 13.54 1.09
CA PRO A 75 -7.13 12.97 0.70
C PRO A 75 -7.42 13.08 -0.80
N GLU A 76 -6.94 14.14 -1.45
CA GLU A 76 -7.15 14.37 -2.89
C GLU A 76 -6.59 13.23 -3.75
N ALA A 77 -5.43 12.67 -3.38
CA ALA A 77 -4.79 11.56 -4.11
C ALA A 77 -5.35 10.19 -3.72
N THR A 78 -6.06 10.08 -2.59
CA THR A 78 -6.67 8.82 -2.13
C THR A 78 -7.71 8.30 -3.11
N SER A 79 -8.47 9.19 -3.76
CA SER A 79 -9.44 8.82 -4.80
C SER A 79 -8.81 8.04 -5.95
N GLU A 80 -7.63 8.46 -6.42
CA GLU A 80 -6.91 7.77 -7.49
C GLU A 80 -6.43 6.37 -7.05
N VAL A 81 -6.02 6.24 -5.79
CA VAL A 81 -5.59 4.97 -5.21
C VAL A 81 -6.75 3.97 -5.15
N TYR A 82 -7.91 4.40 -4.65
CA TYR A 82 -9.10 3.55 -4.62
C TYR A 82 -9.57 3.17 -6.02
N GLU A 83 -9.54 4.11 -6.96
CA GLU A 83 -9.90 3.85 -8.35
C GLU A 83 -9.02 2.75 -8.95
N ARG A 84 -7.69 2.85 -8.77
CA ARG A 84 -6.73 1.83 -9.24
C ARG A 84 -6.99 0.48 -8.57
N ALA A 85 -7.23 0.47 -7.27
CA ALA A 85 -7.47 -0.75 -6.51
C ALA A 85 -8.74 -1.48 -6.97
N CYS A 86 -9.85 -0.74 -7.08
CA CYS A 86 -11.17 -1.25 -7.42
C CYS A 86 -11.29 -1.64 -8.90
N LYS A 87 -10.77 -0.83 -9.83
CA LYS A 87 -10.92 -1.07 -11.27
C LYS A 87 -9.92 -2.08 -11.84
N ILE A 88 -8.67 -2.07 -11.37
CA ILE A 88 -7.58 -2.82 -12.03
C ILE A 88 -7.30 -4.13 -11.30
N HIS A 89 -7.23 -4.10 -9.96
CA HIS A 89 -6.65 -5.20 -9.20
C HIS A 89 -7.68 -6.09 -8.49
N LEU A 90 -8.72 -5.49 -7.89
CA LEU A 90 -9.64 -6.19 -6.98
C LEU A 90 -11.14 -5.92 -7.27
N PRO A 91 -11.62 -6.01 -8.52
CA PRO A 91 -13.00 -5.66 -8.85
C PRO A 91 -14.06 -6.53 -8.14
N ARG A 92 -13.70 -7.76 -7.77
CA ARG A 92 -14.64 -8.72 -7.15
C ARG A 92 -14.65 -8.69 -5.62
N LYS A 93 -13.84 -7.86 -4.97
CA LYS A 93 -13.72 -7.83 -3.51
C LYS A 93 -14.54 -6.66 -2.95
N PRO A 94 -15.66 -6.89 -2.26
CA PRO A 94 -16.55 -5.82 -1.82
C PRO A 94 -15.94 -4.92 -0.73
N ASN A 95 -15.01 -5.44 0.08
CA ASN A 95 -14.43 -4.70 1.21
C ASN A 95 -13.77 -3.37 0.78
N ILE A 96 -13.04 -3.38 -0.33
CA ILE A 96 -12.36 -2.17 -0.80
C ILE A 96 -13.34 -1.14 -1.37
N HIS A 97 -14.42 -1.61 -2.00
CA HIS A 97 -15.51 -0.74 -2.46
C HIS A 97 -16.25 -0.10 -1.28
N PHE A 98 -16.46 -0.84 -0.18
CA PHE A 98 -17.03 -0.27 1.04
C PHE A 98 -16.14 0.81 1.63
N SER A 99 -14.83 0.56 1.74
CA SER A 99 -13.89 1.58 2.24
C SER A 99 -13.86 2.81 1.34
N TRP A 100 -13.91 2.64 0.02
CA TRP A 100 -13.98 3.76 -0.92
C TRP A 100 -15.27 4.57 -0.77
N ALA A 101 -16.42 3.91 -0.66
CA ALA A 101 -17.70 4.58 -0.42
C ALA A 101 -17.67 5.38 0.89
N SER A 102 -17.18 4.77 1.98
CA SER A 102 -17.03 5.47 3.27
C SER A 102 -16.07 6.67 3.20
N PHE A 103 -15.07 6.64 2.33
CA PHE A 103 -14.18 7.77 2.09
C PHE A 103 -14.90 8.87 1.30
N GLU A 104 -15.58 8.55 0.19
CA GLU A 104 -16.35 9.52 -0.59
C GLU A 104 -17.46 10.21 0.23
N GLU A 105 -18.09 9.48 1.14
CA GLU A 105 -19.08 10.05 2.06
C GLU A 105 -18.47 11.11 2.98
N LYS A 106 -17.27 10.86 3.54
CA LYS A 106 -16.56 11.85 4.36
C LYS A 106 -16.17 13.09 3.56
N GLU A 107 -15.65 12.91 2.35
CA GLU A 107 -15.23 14.01 1.47
C GLU A 107 -16.42 14.91 1.09
N ARG A 108 -17.61 14.34 0.86
CA ARG A 108 -18.82 15.13 0.53
C ARG A 108 -19.47 15.83 1.71
N GLN A 109 -19.11 15.45 2.94
CA GLN A 109 -19.76 15.95 4.15
C GLN A 109 -19.03 17.14 4.79
N CYS A 110 -17.89 17.54 4.23
CA CYS A 110 -17.13 18.76 4.53
C CYS A 110 -17.42 19.85 3.48
#